data_AF-A0A0C3P9V5-F1
#
_entry.id   AF-A0A0C3P9V5-F1
#
_cell.length_a   1.000
_cell.length_b   1.000
_cell.length_c   1.000
_cell.angle_alpha   90.00
_cell.angle_beta   90.00
_cell.angle_gamma   90.00
#
_symmetry.space_group_name_H-M   'P 1'
#
loop_
_entity.id
_entity.type
_entity.pdbx_description
1 polymer ?
#
loop_
_entity_poly.entity_id
_entity_poly.type
_entity_poly.pdbx_seq_one_letter_code
_entity_poly.pdbx_strand_id
1 'polypeptide(L)'
;MNSCQSPSAGITPRHADSPPCNRKLVCKWFPGEHNRVCNQQFESQRDLICHLNHVHGVNGTAKREIRCQWLLNADSSLTCSRVVRRAGFSRHVDVHVEATFMCSYPGCKKSYSRQDVLQKHIIKHHTQSNSLP
;
A
#
# COMPACT_ATOMS: atom_id res chain seq x y z
N MET A 1 53.34 34.74 -24.40
CA MET A 1 52.43 34.75 -23.24
C MET A 1 51.91 33.32 -23.01
N ASN A 2 52.59 32.58 -22.10
CA ASN A 2 52.09 31.67 -21.05
C ASN A 2 50.68 31.04 -21.19
N SER A 3 50.37 29.79 -20.82
CA SER A 3 51.05 28.61 -20.26
C SER A 3 50.01 27.47 -20.15
N CYS A 4 50.46 26.21 -20.08
CA CYS A 4 49.64 25.03 -19.79
C CYS A 4 49.35 24.85 -18.27
N GLN A 5 48.14 24.39 -17.88
CA GLN A 5 47.89 23.38 -16.81
C GLN A 5 46.39 23.07 -16.54
N SER A 6 46.07 21.77 -16.42
CA SER A 6 44.85 21.12 -15.83
C SER A 6 44.89 21.17 -14.27
N PRO A 7 43.97 20.64 -13.40
CA PRO A 7 43.07 19.44 -13.54
C PRO A 7 41.71 19.39 -12.73
N SER A 8 41.00 18.25 -12.86
CA SER A 8 40.13 17.53 -11.86
C SER A 8 38.78 18.09 -11.33
N ALA A 9 37.69 17.31 -11.53
CA ALA A 9 36.92 16.57 -10.46
C ALA A 9 35.43 16.30 -10.82
N GLY A 10 34.94 15.08 -10.53
CA GLY A 10 33.48 14.78 -10.36
C GLY A 10 32.85 13.78 -11.35
N ILE A 11 33.20 12.48 -11.35
CA ILE A 11 32.50 11.39 -10.64
C ILE A 11 31.05 11.10 -11.13
N THR A 12 30.95 10.12 -12.04
CA THR A 12 29.83 9.18 -12.34
C THR A 12 28.43 9.67 -12.77
N PRO A 13 27.90 9.17 -13.91
CA PRO A 13 26.47 8.91 -14.02
C PRO A 13 26.11 7.73 -13.12
N ARG A 14 25.72 8.00 -11.87
CA ARG A 14 25.05 7.01 -11.03
C ARG A 14 23.55 7.12 -11.28
N HIS A 15 23.07 6.39 -12.28
CA HIS A 15 22.02 5.41 -11.98
C HIS A 15 22.45 4.14 -12.67
N ALA A 16 23.24 3.39 -11.91
CA ALA A 16 23.51 2.01 -12.17
C ALA A 16 22.18 1.31 -12.42
N ASP A 17 22.13 0.60 -13.55
CA ASP A 17 21.42 -0.67 -13.71
C ASP A 17 21.26 -1.32 -12.33
N SER A 18 20.10 -1.07 -11.72
CA SER A 18 19.69 -1.82 -10.56
C SER A 18 19.13 -3.14 -11.09
N PRO A 19 19.45 -4.29 -10.48
CA PRO A 19 18.75 -5.55 -10.76
C PRO A 19 17.23 -5.31 -10.65
N PRO A 20 16.34 -6.18 -11.19
CA PRO A 20 14.89 -5.98 -11.11
C PRO A 20 14.41 -6.09 -9.66
N CYS A 21 14.61 -5.01 -8.93
CA CYS A 21 13.94 -4.64 -7.71
C CYS A 21 12.54 -4.23 -8.19
N ASN A 22 11.47 -4.66 -7.57
CA ASN A 22 11.15 -4.23 -6.23
C ASN A 22 9.75 -4.75 -5.95
N ARG A 23 9.45 -5.07 -4.69
CA ARG A 23 8.07 -5.29 -4.25
C ARG A 23 7.29 -3.99 -4.47
N LYS A 24 6.53 -3.89 -5.57
CA LYS A 24 5.78 -2.67 -5.93
C LYS A 24 4.50 -2.59 -5.10
N LEU A 25 4.29 -1.46 -4.42
CA LEU A 25 3.08 -1.20 -3.64
C LEU A 25 1.96 -0.77 -4.59
N VAL A 26 0.80 -1.41 -4.51
CA VAL A 26 -0.32 -1.13 -5.42
C VAL A 26 -1.45 -0.43 -4.68
N CYS A 27 -1.84 0.76 -5.15
CA CYS A 27 -3.01 1.46 -4.65
C CYS A 27 -4.28 0.74 -5.08
N LYS A 28 -4.99 0.11 -4.15
CA LYS A 28 -6.30 -0.51 -4.41
C LYS A 28 -7.45 0.31 -3.84
N TRP A 29 -7.33 1.63 -3.89
CA TRP A 29 -8.37 2.53 -3.41
C TRP A 29 -9.57 2.53 -4.36
N PHE A 30 -10.77 2.44 -3.81
CA PHE A 30 -12.03 2.48 -4.55
C PHE A 30 -12.67 3.88 -4.48
N PRO A 31 -12.69 4.65 -5.57
CA PRO A 31 -13.44 5.89 -5.65
C PRO A 31 -14.93 5.57 -5.84
N GLY A 32 -15.73 5.92 -4.83
CA GLY A 32 -17.15 5.55 -4.74
C GLY A 32 -18.05 6.03 -5.88
N GLU A 33 -17.58 6.92 -6.76
CA GLU A 33 -18.42 7.55 -7.80
C GLU A 33 -18.12 7.07 -9.23
N HIS A 34 -16.94 6.50 -9.50
CA HIS A 34 -16.51 6.12 -10.87
C HIS A 34 -16.32 4.60 -11.05
N ASN A 35 -16.68 3.80 -10.04
CA ASN A 35 -16.70 2.33 -10.05
C ASN A 35 -15.40 1.65 -10.54
N ARG A 36 -14.26 2.36 -10.50
CA ARG A 36 -12.96 1.88 -10.96
C ARG A 36 -11.90 2.09 -9.89
N VAL A 37 -11.30 0.99 -9.46
CA VAL A 37 -10.14 0.99 -8.56
C VAL A 37 -8.93 1.69 -9.20
N CYS A 38 -8.14 2.41 -8.39
CA CYS A 38 -7.00 3.20 -8.85
C CYS A 38 -5.86 2.36 -9.49
N ASN A 39 -5.55 1.19 -8.92
CA ASN A 39 -4.51 0.25 -9.35
C ASN A 39 -3.11 0.81 -9.68
N GLN A 40 -2.79 2.05 -9.25
CA GLN A 40 -1.47 2.64 -9.48
C GLN A 40 -0.39 1.97 -8.65
N GLN A 41 0.82 1.85 -9.22
CA GLN A 41 1.96 1.17 -8.60
C GLN A 41 2.99 2.19 -8.13
N PHE A 42 3.58 1.94 -6.96
CA PHE A 42 4.57 2.80 -6.33
C PHE A 42 5.75 1.96 -5.86
N GLU A 43 6.95 2.53 -5.98
CA GLU A 43 8.20 1.94 -5.52
C GLU A 43 8.49 2.20 -4.04
N SER A 44 7.72 3.09 -3.41
CA SER A 44 7.92 3.49 -2.01
C SER A 44 6.60 3.84 -1.34
N GLN A 45 6.53 3.56 -0.03
CA GLN A 45 5.35 3.85 0.80
C GLN A 45 5.03 5.35 0.80
N ARG A 46 6.05 6.21 0.83
CA ARG A 46 5.89 7.66 0.81
C ARG A 46 5.15 8.15 -0.43
N ASP A 47 5.49 7.64 -1.60
CA ASP A 47 4.87 8.00 -2.88
C ASP A 47 3.41 7.55 -2.95
N LEU A 48 3.12 6.33 -2.49
CA LEU A 48 1.75 5.85 -2.36
C LEU A 48 0.91 6.73 -1.42
N ILE A 49 1.45 7.10 -0.26
CA ILE A 49 0.76 8.00 0.68
C ILE A 49 0.55 9.38 0.06
N CYS A 50 1.55 9.92 -0.64
CA CYS A 50 1.43 11.19 -1.35
C CYS A 50 0.30 11.14 -2.39
N HIS A 51 0.24 10.06 -3.16
CA HIS A 51 -0.81 9.78 -4.14
C HIS A 51 -2.20 9.71 -3.49
N LEU A 52 -2.36 8.96 -2.40
CA LEU A 52 -3.64 8.88 -1.66
C LEU A 52 -4.11 10.27 -1.23
N ASN A 53 -3.21 11.12 -0.75
CA ASN A 53 -3.57 12.45 -0.29
C ASN A 53 -4.03 13.37 -1.43
N HIS A 54 -3.34 13.34 -2.58
CA HIS A 54 -3.62 14.25 -3.70
C HIS A 54 -4.71 13.75 -4.63
N VAL A 55 -4.76 12.45 -4.90
CA VAL A 55 -5.70 11.86 -5.89
C VAL A 55 -7.01 11.45 -5.23
N HIS A 56 -6.94 10.88 -4.02
CA HIS A 56 -8.13 10.36 -3.33
C HIS A 56 -8.66 11.31 -2.25
N GLY A 57 -8.17 12.56 -2.20
CA GLY A 57 -8.66 13.58 -1.27
C GLY A 57 -8.41 13.25 0.20
N VAL A 58 -7.46 12.35 0.47
CA VAL A 58 -7.11 11.88 1.82
C VAL A 58 -6.17 12.87 2.55
N ASN A 59 -6.26 14.14 2.16
CA ASN A 59 -5.57 15.29 2.74
C ASN A 59 -6.46 16.00 3.79
N GLY A 60 -5.90 16.63 4.81
CA GLY A 60 -6.68 17.41 5.78
C GLY A 60 -6.03 17.53 7.16
N THR A 61 -6.76 18.16 8.08
CA THR A 61 -6.30 18.41 9.46
C THR A 61 -6.14 17.11 10.25
N ALA A 62 -5.27 17.10 11.27
CA ALA A 62 -4.96 15.91 12.08
C ALA A 62 -6.19 15.28 12.77
N LYS A 63 -7.26 16.07 13.00
CA LYS A 63 -8.53 15.63 13.59
C LYS A 63 -9.52 15.08 12.56
N ARG A 64 -9.27 15.21 11.26
CA ARG A 64 -10.16 14.70 10.20
C ARG A 64 -10.19 13.17 10.25
N GLU A 65 -11.40 12.64 10.23
CA GLU A 65 -11.68 11.23 10.16
C GLU A 65 -11.72 10.79 8.69
N ILE A 66 -10.86 9.84 8.33
CA ILE A 66 -10.76 9.29 6.99
C ILE A 66 -11.44 7.93 7.02
N ARG A 67 -12.49 7.78 6.20
CA ARG A 67 -13.06 6.47 5.91
C ARG A 67 -12.20 5.79 4.85
N CYS A 68 -11.51 4.73 5.23
CA CYS A 68 -10.69 3.97 4.30
C CYS A 68 -11.57 3.22 3.30
N GLN A 69 -11.39 3.49 2.00
CA GLN A 69 -12.10 2.80 0.91
C GLN A 69 -11.18 1.83 0.15
N TRP A 70 -10.19 1.27 0.85
CA TRP A 70 -9.27 0.29 0.26
C TRP A 70 -9.97 -1.04 -0.03
N LEU A 71 -9.77 -1.62 -1.21
CA LEU A 71 -10.29 -2.94 -1.57
C LEU A 71 -9.54 -4.06 -0.85
N LEU A 72 -10.26 -4.84 -0.06
CA LEU A 72 -9.73 -5.99 0.67
C LEU A 72 -9.70 -7.26 -0.19
N ASN A 73 -10.58 -7.36 -1.20
CA ASN A 73 -10.67 -8.50 -2.10
C ASN A 73 -10.61 -8.07 -3.58
N ALA A 74 -10.30 -9.02 -4.46
CA ALA A 74 -10.22 -8.79 -5.90
C ALA A 74 -11.60 -8.60 -6.56
N ASP A 75 -12.65 -9.10 -5.91
CA ASP A 75 -14.02 -9.08 -6.41
C ASP A 75 -14.71 -7.70 -6.26
N SER A 76 -14.02 -6.69 -5.73
CA SER A 76 -14.56 -5.35 -5.46
C SER A 76 -15.77 -5.31 -4.52
N SER A 77 -16.11 -6.45 -3.90
CA SER A 77 -17.27 -6.61 -3.02
C SER A 77 -16.99 -6.15 -1.59
N LEU A 78 -15.72 -6.09 -1.16
CA LEU A 78 -15.36 -5.71 0.20
C LEU A 78 -14.30 -4.60 0.26
N THR A 79 -14.69 -3.44 0.79
CA THR A 79 -13.79 -2.35 1.17
C THR A 79 -13.51 -2.34 2.67
N CYS A 80 -12.35 -1.82 3.07
CA CYS A 80 -11.93 -1.73 4.46
C CYS A 80 -12.96 -0.99 5.34
N SER A 81 -13.53 0.11 4.84
CA SER A 81 -14.57 0.93 5.48
C SER A 81 -14.27 1.40 6.91
N ARG A 82 -13.03 1.21 7.40
CA ARG A 82 -12.55 1.64 8.72
C ARG A 82 -12.41 3.15 8.76
N VAL A 83 -12.86 3.75 9.86
CA VAL A 83 -12.61 5.15 10.15
C VAL A 83 -11.29 5.26 10.90
N VAL A 84 -10.32 5.97 10.31
CA VAL A 84 -9.01 6.21 10.91
C VAL A 84 -8.73 7.71 10.95
N ARG A 85 -8.09 8.17 12.02
CA ARG A 85 -7.64 9.56 12.09
C ARG A 85 -6.45 9.78 11.17
N ARG A 86 -6.31 11.00 10.65
CA ARG A 86 -5.21 11.36 9.75
C ARG A 86 -3.82 11.03 10.31
N ALA A 87 -3.58 11.30 11.59
CA ALA A 87 -2.32 10.97 12.26
C ALA A 87 -1.97 9.46 12.21
N GLY A 88 -2.98 8.59 12.14
CA GLY A 88 -2.82 7.14 12.04
C GLY A 88 -3.00 6.58 10.63
N PHE A 89 -3.31 7.42 9.63
CA PHE A 89 -3.64 6.93 8.28
C PHE A 89 -2.44 6.30 7.59
N SER A 90 -1.25 6.88 7.70
CA SER A 90 -0.04 6.32 7.08
C SER A 90 0.24 4.89 7.56
N ARG A 91 0.19 4.67 8.88
CA ARG A 91 0.35 3.34 9.49
C ARG A 91 -0.84 2.42 9.22
N HIS A 92 -2.02 2.97 8.95
CA HIS A 92 -3.14 2.17 8.51
C HIS A 92 -2.94 1.65 7.08
N VAL A 93 -2.34 2.43 6.18
CA VAL A 93 -2.07 1.98 4.79
C VAL A 93 -1.03 0.86 4.74
N ASP A 94 -0.08 0.86 5.67
CA ASP A 94 0.89 -0.23 5.88
C ASP A 94 0.22 -1.61 5.96
N VAL A 95 -0.92 -1.69 6.65
CA VAL A 95 -1.67 -2.96 6.78
C VAL A 95 -2.30 -3.44 5.46
N HIS A 96 -2.31 -2.58 4.43
CA HIS A 96 -2.81 -2.91 3.09
C HIS A 96 -1.68 -3.20 2.11
N VAL A 97 -0.50 -2.61 2.29
CA VAL A 97 0.60 -2.66 1.31
C VAL A 97 1.86 -3.37 1.82
N GLU A 98 2.13 -3.32 3.12
CA GLU A 98 3.26 -4.03 3.76
C GLU A 98 2.81 -5.36 4.36
N ALA A 99 1.59 -5.45 4.89
CA ALA A 99 1.00 -6.70 5.35
C ALA A 99 0.44 -7.50 4.17
N THR A 100 1.22 -8.46 3.67
CA THR A 100 0.91 -9.18 2.44
C THR A 100 -0.48 -9.83 2.47
N PHE A 101 -0.99 -10.24 3.65
CA PHE A 101 -2.31 -10.89 3.81
C PHE A 101 -2.94 -10.63 5.19
N MET A 102 -3.89 -9.70 5.27
CA MET A 102 -4.65 -9.37 6.49
C MET A 102 -5.94 -10.19 6.65
N CYS A 103 -6.30 -10.53 7.89
CA CYS A 103 -7.56 -11.19 8.14
C CYS A 103 -8.76 -10.29 7.84
N SER A 104 -9.65 -10.77 6.98
CA SER A 104 -10.85 -10.05 6.57
C SER A 104 -11.98 -10.09 7.61
N TYR A 105 -11.81 -10.85 8.71
CA TYR A 105 -12.88 -11.06 9.69
C TYR A 105 -13.03 -9.87 10.66
N PRO A 106 -14.25 -9.34 10.86
CA PRO A 106 -14.47 -8.19 11.72
C PRO A 106 -14.08 -8.49 13.17
N GLY A 107 -13.13 -7.71 13.71
CA GLY A 107 -12.61 -7.89 15.07
C GLY A 107 -11.25 -8.59 15.13
N CYS A 108 -10.82 -9.24 14.03
CA CYS A 108 -9.46 -9.77 13.92
C CYS A 108 -8.50 -8.71 13.36
N LYS A 109 -7.35 -8.54 14.01
CA LYS A 109 -6.29 -7.60 13.60
C LYS A 109 -5.00 -8.32 13.18
N LYS A 110 -5.08 -9.62 12.89
CA LYS A 110 -3.91 -10.43 12.53
C LYS A 110 -3.56 -10.24 11.05
N SER A 111 -2.27 -10.06 10.79
CA SER A 111 -1.68 -9.92 9.46
C SER A 111 -0.55 -10.92 9.27
N TYR A 112 -0.42 -11.45 8.07
CA TYR A 112 0.54 -12.49 7.74
C TYR A 112 1.34 -12.10 6.50
N SER A 113 2.61 -12.49 6.46
CA SER A 113 3.49 -12.24 5.32
C SER A 113 3.18 -13.14 4.11
N ARG A 114 2.39 -14.21 4.29
CA ARG A 114 2.01 -15.18 3.25
C ARG A 114 0.52 -15.52 3.24
N GLN A 115 -0.04 -15.79 2.05
CA GLN A 115 -1.47 -16.00 1.84
C GLN A 115 -1.95 -17.28 2.50
N ASP A 116 -1.21 -18.36 2.32
CA ASP A 116 -1.47 -19.68 2.87
C ASP A 116 -1.54 -19.68 4.40
N VAL A 117 -0.76 -18.83 5.07
CA VAL A 117 -0.83 -18.69 6.53
C VAL A 117 -2.09 -17.93 6.93
N LEU A 118 -2.44 -16.87 6.20
CA LEU A 118 -3.71 -16.16 6.41
C LEU A 118 -4.91 -17.10 6.20
N GLN A 119 -4.92 -17.88 5.12
CA GLN A 119 -6.01 -18.80 4.80
C GLN A 119 -6.19 -19.83 5.91
N LYS A 120 -5.10 -20.44 6.40
CA LYS A 120 -5.14 -21.33 7.57
C LYS A 120 -5.69 -20.64 8.82
N HIS A 121 -5.34 -19.38 9.04
CA HIS A 121 -5.86 -18.60 10.15
C HIS A 121 -7.38 -18.37 10.01
N ILE A 122 -7.87 -17.99 8.83
CA ILE A 122 -9.30 -17.79 8.55
C ILE A 122 -10.06 -19.10 8.74
N ILE A 123 -9.53 -20.20 8.22
CA ILE A 123 -10.15 -21.52 8.37
C ILE A 123 -10.23 -21.92 9.85
N LYS A 124 -9.17 -21.73 10.63
CA LYS A 124 -9.14 -22.18 12.03
C LYS A 124 -9.88 -21.27 13.01
N HIS A 125 -9.87 -19.96 12.80
CA HIS A 125 -10.38 -18.99 13.76
C HIS A 125 -11.69 -18.32 13.32
N HIS A 126 -12.01 -18.37 12.04
CA HIS A 126 -13.10 -17.59 11.44
C HIS A 126 -14.06 -18.44 10.60
N THR A 127 -13.76 -19.73 10.42
CA THR A 127 -14.60 -20.66 9.68
C THR A 127 -14.89 -21.86 10.57
N GLN A 128 -16.15 -22.13 10.87
CA GLN A 128 -16.57 -23.47 11.27
C GLN A 128 -17.44 -24.00 10.12
N SER A 129 -16.99 -25.09 9.50
CA SER A 129 -17.63 -25.86 8.42
C SER A 129 -17.28 -25.49 6.96
N ASN A 130 -16.28 -26.21 6.43
CA ASN A 130 -16.33 -27.13 5.27
C ASN A 130 -16.97 -26.71 3.91
N SER A 131 -16.26 -27.11 2.82
CA SER A 131 -16.67 -27.39 1.42
C SER A 131 -16.69 -26.22 0.40
N LEU A 132 -15.80 -26.15 -0.61
CA LEU A 132 -15.67 -26.88 -1.92
C LEU A 132 -16.65 -26.35 -3.00
N PRO A 133 -16.37 -26.47 -4.33
CA PRO A 133 -15.48 -27.40 -5.05
C PRO A 133 -14.14 -26.84 -5.55
#